data_AF-A0A267MNA1-F1
#
_entry.id   AF-A0A267MNA1-F1
#
_cell.length_a   1.000
_cell.length_b   1.000
_cell.length_c   1.000
_cell.angle_alpha   90.00
_cell.angle_beta   90.00
_cell.angle_gamma   90.00
#
_symmetry.space_group_name_H-M   'P 1'
#
loop_
_entity.id
_entity.type
_entity.pdbx_description
1 polymer ?
#
loop_
_entity_poly.entity_id
_entity_poly.type
_entity_poly.pdbx_seq_one_letter_code
_entity_poly.pdbx_strand_id
1 'polypeptide(L)' 'MERSILFLIAGLFAIICTLKKPAFYWESRKARRMRGFIGDTGTTIFYLIIGTFLTGAGIINLFQ' A
#
# COMPACT_ATOMS: atom_id res chain seq x y z
N MET A 1 -11.67 8.75 14.89
CA MET A 1 -10.60 9.75 14.66
C MET A 1 -9.20 9.15 14.73
N GLU A 2 -8.71 8.64 15.87
CA GLU A 2 -7.34 8.09 15.97
C GLU A 2 -7.06 6.93 14.98
N ARG A 3 -8.01 6.00 14.84
CA ARG A 3 -7.88 4.87 13.90
C ARG A 3 -7.90 5.30 12.43
N SER A 4 -8.64 6.36 12.11
CA SER A 4 -8.80 6.90 10.76
C SER A 4 -7.47 7.47 10.24
N ILE A 5 -6.73 8.16 11.11
CA ILE A 5 -5.39 8.70 10.81
C ILE A 5 -4.39 7.57 10.51
N LEU A 6 -4.43 6.48 11.28
CA LEU A 6 -3.58 5.32 11.03
C LEU A 6 -3.81 4.69 9.65
N PHE A 7 -5.08 4.56 9.22
CA PHE A 7 -5.41 4.03 7.89
C PHE A 7 -4.94 4.96 6.77
N LEU A 8 -5.08 6.27 6.94
CA LEU A 8 -4.60 7.25 5.97
C LEU A 8 -3.07 7.20 5.82
N ILE A 9 -2.34 7.19 6.94
CA ILE A 9 -0.87 7.13 6.93
C ILE A 9 -0.41 5.81 6.32
N ALA A 10 -1.00 4.67 6.71
CA ALA A 10 -0.65 3.37 6.17
C ALA A 10 -0.96 3.26 4.67
N GLY A 11 -2.11 3.77 4.23
CA GLY A 11 -2.52 3.79 2.82
C GLY A 11 -1.61 4.65 1.96
N LEU A 12 -1.34 5.90 2.39
CA LEU A 12 -0.42 6.80 1.69
C LEU A 12 1.01 6.24 1.66
N PHE A 13 1.48 5.68 2.78
CA PHE A 13 2.78 5.03 2.84
C PHE A 13 2.88 3.87 1.84
N ALA A 14 1.86 3.01 1.78
CA ALA A 14 1.81 1.91 0.82
C ALA A 14 1.85 2.44 -0.63
N ILE A 15 1.07 3.46 -0.99
CA ILE A 15 1.08 4.06 -2.32
C ILE A 15 2.47 4.62 -2.66
N ILE A 16 3.04 5.44 -1.76
CA ILE A 16 4.34 6.08 -1.98
C ILE A 16 5.45 5.03 -2.14
N CYS A 17 5.50 4.04 -1.26
CA CYS A 17 6.46 2.94 -1.37
C CYS A 17 6.25 2.15 -2.68
N THR A 18 5.01 2.00 -3.15
CA THR A 18 4.72 1.29 -4.40
C THR A 18 5.15 2.03 -5.64
N LEU A 19 5.02 3.35 -5.65
CA LEU A 19 5.44 4.18 -6.77
C LEU A 19 6.96 4.39 -6.79
N LYS A 20 7.57 4.68 -5.64
CA LYS A 20 9.02 4.94 -5.55
C LYS A 20 9.85 3.66 -5.49
N LYS A 21 9.23 2.51 -5.19
CA LYS A 21 9.86 1.19 -5.08
C LYS A 21 11.18 1.23 -4.29
N PRO A 22 11.23 1.82 -3.09
CA PRO A 22 12.48 1.91 -2.35
C PRO A 22 12.96 0.51 -1.97
N ALA A 23 14.28 0.29 -2.04
CA ALA A 23 14.88 -1.04 -1.88
C ALA A 23 14.44 -1.75 -0.59
N PHE A 24 14.36 -1.02 0.54
CA PHE A 24 13.96 -1.63 1.82
C PHE A 24 12.54 -2.24 1.79
N TYR A 25 11.63 -1.69 0.99
CA TYR A 25 10.27 -2.19 0.88
C TYR A 25 10.17 -3.23 -0.24
N TRP A 26 10.71 -2.91 -1.42
CA TRP A 26 10.58 -3.72 -2.63
C TRP A 26 11.47 -4.98 -2.64
N GLU A 27 12.59 -4.98 -1.91
CA GLU A 27 13.48 -6.13 -1.74
C GLU A 27 13.17 -6.97 -0.51
N SER A 28 12.13 -6.61 0.26
CA SER A 28 11.66 -7.44 1.36
C SER A 28 11.25 -8.84 0.86
N ARG A 29 11.45 -9.86 1.69
CA ARG A 29 11.12 -11.26 1.33
C ARG A 29 9.66 -11.41 0.86
N LYS A 30 8.75 -10.60 1.42
CA LYS A 30 7.33 -10.58 1.04
C LYS A 30 7.13 -9.99 -0.36
N ALA A 31 7.65 -8.79 -0.61
CA ALA A 31 7.52 -8.13 -1.91
C ALA A 31 8.19 -8.94 -3.03
N ARG A 32 9.39 -9.49 -2.79
CA ARG A 32 10.06 -10.38 -3.75
C ARG A 32 9.27 -11.64 -4.08
N ARG A 33 8.68 -12.29 -3.06
CA ARG A 33 7.85 -13.48 -3.29
C ARG A 33 6.60 -13.15 -4.10
N MET A 34 5.96 -12.02 -3.80
CA MET A 34 4.81 -11.54 -4.56
C MET A 34 5.17 -11.27 -6.02
N ARG A 35 6.28 -10.56 -6.25
CA ARG A 35 6.83 -10.28 -7.60
C ARG A 35 7.18 -11.56 -8.35
N GLY A 36 7.67 -12.59 -7.67
CA GLY A 36 7.92 -13.90 -8.27
C GLY A 36 6.66 -14.67 -8.62
N PHE A 37 5.52 -14.41 -7.96
CA PHE A 37 4.26 -15.12 -8.20
C PHE A 37 3.39 -14.49 -9.28
N ILE A 38 3.27 -13.15 -9.27
CA ILE A 38 2.35 -12.39 -10.16
C ILE A 38 3.07 -11.39 -11.07
N GLY A 39 4.41 -11.31 -10.99
CA GLY A 39 5.21 -10.34 -11.74
C GLY A 39 5.30 -8.96 -11.08
N ASP A 40 6.21 -8.14 -11.60
CA ASP A 40 6.47 -6.79 -11.05
C ASP A 40 5.28 -5.84 -11.23
N THR A 41 4.69 -5.84 -12.42
CA THR A 41 3.51 -5.02 -12.74
C THR A 41 2.29 -5.46 -11.95
N GLY A 42 2.03 -6.77 -11.87
CA GLY A 42 0.92 -7.32 -11.08
C GLY A 42 1.05 -7.00 -9.59
N THR A 43 2.26 -7.11 -9.04
CA THR A 43 2.55 -6.71 -7.66
C THR A 43 2.34 -5.22 -7.45
N THR A 44 2.81 -4.37 -8.38
CA THR A 44 2.62 -2.92 -8.29
C THR A 44 1.13 -2.55 -8.25
N ILE A 45 0.32 -3.13 -9.14
CA ILE A 45 -1.14 -2.91 -9.16
C ILE A 45 -1.79 -3.39 -7.86
N PHE A 46 -1.42 -4.57 -7.37
CA PHE A 46 -1.97 -5.12 -6.13
C PHE A 46 -1.72 -4.22 -4.92
N TYR A 47 -0.48 -3.73 -4.75
CA TYR A 47 -0.14 -2.85 -3.65
C TYR A 47 -0.76 -1.45 -3.80
N LEU A 48 -0.92 -0.95 -5.02
CA LEU A 48 -1.68 0.28 -5.28
C LEU A 48 -3.15 0.14 -4.89
N ILE A 49 -3.79 -1.00 -5.22
CA ILE A 49 -5.18 -1.27 -4.82
C ILE A 49 -5.30 -1.27 -3.29
N ILE A 50 -4.39 -1.95 -2.59
CA ILE A 50 -4.38 -1.97 -1.12
C ILE A 50 -4.23 -0.56 -0.55
N GLY A 51 -3.27 0.22 -1.07
CA GLY A 51 -3.01 1.58 -0.62
C GLY A 51 -4.21 2.51 -0.85
N THR A 52 -4.84 2.44 -2.02
CA THR A 52 -6.05 3.20 -2.35
C THR A 52 -7.22 2.79 -1.47
N PHE A 53 -7.40 1.49 -1.22
CA PHE A 53 -8.47 0.97 -0.36
C PHE A 53 -8.32 1.44 1.09
N LEU A 54 -7.11 1.33 1.66
CA LEU A 54 -6.79 1.82 3.00
C LEU A 54 -7.01 3.33 3.13
N THR A 55 -6.56 4.09 2.12
CA THR A 55 -6.75 5.54 2.10
C THR A 55 -8.24 5.89 2.03
N GLY A 56 -9.00 5.28 1.11
CA GLY A 56 -10.44 5.49 0.99
C GLY A 56 -11.22 5.12 2.24
N ALA A 57 -10.91 3.98 2.87
CA ALA A 57 -11.51 3.56 4.13
C ALA A 57 -11.20 4.56 5.27
N GLY A 58 -9.96 5.07 5.33
CA GLY A 58 -9.56 6.12 6.25
C GLY A 58 -10.34 7.42 6.07
N ILE A 59 -10.56 7.84 4.81
CA ILE A 59 -11.37 9.03 4.46
C ILE A 59 -12.82 8.83 4.89
N ILE A 60 -13.45 7.72 4.50
CA ILE A 60 -14.87 7.43 4.84
C ILE A 60 -15.07 7.45 6.35
N ASN A 61 -14.16 6.82 7.10
CA ASN A 61 -14.22 6.78 8.56
C ASN A 61 -13.97 8.15 9.22
N LEU A 62 -13.46 9.13 8.49
CA LEU A 62 -13.25 10.50 8.99
C LEU A 62 -14.53 11.33 8.93
N PHE A 63 -15.45 10.97 8.02
CA PHE A 63 -16.75 11.63 7.82
C PHE A 63 -17.91 10.91 8.54
N GLN A 64 -17.67 9.74 9.15
CA GLN A 64 -18.61 9.02 10.01
C GLN A 64 -18.33 9.30 11.49
#